data_AF-A0A0F2T3E9-F1
#
_entry.id   AF-A0A0F2T3E9-F1
#
_cell.length_a   1.000
_cell.length_b   1.000
_cell.length_c   1.000
_cell.angle_alpha   90.00
_cell.angle_beta   90.00
_cell.angle_gamma   90.00
#
_symmetry.space_group_name_H-M   'P 1'
#
loop_
_entity.id
_entity.type
_entity.pdbx_description
1 polymer ?
#
loop_
_entity_poly.entity_id
_entity_poly.type
_entity_poly.pdbx_seq_one_letter_code
_entity_poly.pdbx_strand_id
1 'polypeptide(L)'
;AGDPVQAALWGLLRTARTEYPERTIRLLDLDEAASPETTARALFSTGEPELAVIGGRVTAPRLVRVSAADASERVVLDPERTVLVTGGTGELGRELAEHLVRHHGVRHLVLTSRQGEAAPGAADVCSALVAAGAESVRIEACDVADREQIATVVNGLGGALGSVFHLAAVLDDGLLAGQSAERFARVLAPKA
;
A
#
# COMPACT_ATOMS: atom_id res chain seq x y z
N ALA A 1 2.41 -2.91 19.27
CA ALA A 1 2.12 -2.97 17.82
C ALA A 1 3.41 -2.60 17.09
N GLY A 2 3.73 -3.22 15.95
CA GLY A 2 4.97 -2.92 15.22
C GLY A 2 4.98 -1.50 14.66
N ASP A 3 6.15 -0.90 14.55
CA ASP A 3 6.35 0.41 13.93
C ASP A 3 6.39 0.25 12.39
N PRO A 4 5.45 0.86 11.63
CA PRO A 4 5.42 0.75 10.17
C PRO A 4 6.68 1.33 9.50
N VAL A 5 7.37 2.29 10.14
CA VAL A 5 8.63 2.83 9.64
C VAL A 5 9.72 1.76 9.68
N GLN A 6 9.81 1.01 10.77
CA GLN A 6 10.76 -0.10 10.91
C GLN A 6 10.37 -1.31 10.03
N ALA A 7 9.08 -1.50 9.76
CA ALA A 7 8.59 -2.58 8.90
C ALA A 7 9.19 -2.53 7.49
N ALA A 8 9.54 -1.35 6.97
CA ALA A 8 10.19 -1.20 5.67
C ALA A 8 11.55 -1.93 5.57
N LEU A 9 12.26 -2.10 6.70
CA LEU A 9 13.53 -2.82 6.75
C LEU A 9 13.39 -4.30 6.37
N TRP A 10 12.22 -4.91 6.59
CA TRP A 10 11.97 -6.30 6.21
C TRP A 10 12.07 -6.50 4.70
N GLY A 11 11.43 -5.61 3.92
CA GLY A 11 11.52 -5.64 2.46
C GLY A 11 12.95 -5.35 2.00
N LEU A 12 13.58 -4.31 2.55
CA LEU A 12 14.93 -3.90 2.19
C LEU A 12 15.96 -5.01 2.41
N LEU A 13 15.96 -5.66 3.58
CA LEU A 13 16.92 -6.71 3.90
C LEU A 13 16.67 -8.01 3.13
N ARG A 14 15.42 -8.30 2.71
CA ARG A 14 15.13 -9.39 1.76
C ARG A 14 15.80 -9.14 0.42
N THR A 15 15.72 -7.91 -0.10
CA THR A 15 16.41 -7.50 -1.32
C THR A 15 17.94 -7.60 -1.13
N ALA A 16 18.47 -7.11 0.00
CA ALA A 16 19.91 -7.15 0.27
C ALA A 16 20.48 -8.58 0.30
N ARG A 17 19.75 -9.54 0.87
CA ARG A 17 20.16 -10.95 0.82
C ARG A 17 20.13 -11.55 -0.58
N THR A 18 19.21 -11.08 -1.42
CA THR A 18 19.09 -11.55 -2.81
C THR A 18 20.22 -10.99 -3.66
N GLU A 19 20.58 -9.71 -3.46
CA GLU A 19 21.65 -9.04 -4.20
C GLU A 19 23.07 -9.40 -3.72
N TYR A 20 23.24 -9.74 -2.43
CA TYR A 20 24.53 -10.06 -1.82
C TYR A 20 24.52 -11.43 -1.11
N PRO A 21 24.36 -12.56 -1.84
CA PRO A 21 24.28 -13.90 -1.25
C PRO A 21 25.56 -14.33 -0.51
N GLU A 22 26.70 -13.69 -0.79
CA GLU A 22 27.95 -13.90 -0.07
C GLU A 22 27.96 -13.29 1.34
N ARG A 23 26.99 -12.44 1.66
CA ARG A 23 26.86 -11.78 2.96
C ARG A 23 25.84 -12.48 3.83
N THR A 24 26.23 -12.75 5.07
CA THR A 24 25.28 -13.22 6.10
C THR A 24 24.51 -12.03 6.66
N ILE A 25 23.35 -11.73 6.06
CA ILE A 25 22.45 -10.65 6.50
C ILE A 25 21.25 -11.27 7.23
N ARG A 26 20.95 -10.75 8.41
CA ARG A 26 19.84 -11.21 9.26
C ARG A 26 19.00 -10.04 9.75
N LEU A 27 17.71 -10.27 9.93
CA LEU A 27 16.78 -9.33 10.58
C LEU A 27 16.27 -9.96 11.87
N LEU A 28 16.41 -9.23 12.97
CA LEU A 28 15.81 -9.55 14.27
C LEU A 28 14.85 -8.43 14.65
N ASP A 29 13.56 -8.74 14.78
CA ASP A 29 12.54 -7.85 15.34
C ASP A 29 12.40 -8.13 16.83
N LEU A 30 12.62 -7.12 17.67
CA LEU A 30 12.73 -7.29 19.12
C LEU A 30 11.60 -6.53 19.81
N ASP A 31 10.76 -7.24 20.56
CA ASP A 31 9.78 -6.60 21.43
C ASP A 31 10.38 -6.17 22.78
N GLU A 32 9.57 -5.51 23.61
CA GLU A 32 9.98 -5.03 24.93
C GLU A 32 10.36 -6.16 25.91
N ALA A 33 9.94 -7.40 25.63
CA ALA A 33 10.25 -8.58 26.43
C ALA A 33 11.56 -9.28 26.02
N ALA A 34 12.27 -8.75 25.01
CA ALA A 34 13.55 -9.28 24.58
C ALA A 34 14.62 -9.09 25.67
N SER A 35 15.14 -10.21 26.18
CA SER A 35 16.32 -10.25 27.06
C SER A 35 17.61 -10.49 26.26
N PRO A 36 18.79 -10.13 26.80
CA PRO A 36 20.08 -10.46 26.17
C PRO A 36 20.21 -11.94 25.78
N GLU A 37 19.70 -12.86 26.60
CA GLU A 37 19.71 -14.29 26.35
C GLU A 37 18.81 -14.66 25.15
N THR A 38 17.60 -14.09 25.07
CA THR A 38 16.69 -14.35 23.95
C THR A 38 17.18 -13.76 22.64
N THR A 39 17.80 -12.57 22.68
CA THR A 39 18.43 -11.92 21.54
C THR A 39 19.63 -12.71 21.04
N ALA A 40 20.50 -13.19 21.95
CA ALA A 40 21.62 -14.05 21.59
C ALA A 40 21.13 -15.36 20.94
N ARG A 41 20.10 -16.00 21.52
CA ARG A 41 19.48 -17.20 20.95
C ARG A 41 18.95 -16.96 19.53
N ALA A 42 18.32 -15.82 19.28
CA ALA A 42 17.86 -15.46 17.94
C ALA A 42 19.04 -15.22 16.99
N LEU A 43 20.03 -14.43 17.41
CA LEU A 43 21.20 -14.03 16.63
C LEU A 43 22.08 -15.21 16.21
N PHE A 44 22.18 -16.25 17.02
CA PHE A 44 23.01 -17.43 16.74
C PHE A 44 22.23 -18.63 16.19
N SER A 45 20.91 -18.52 15.99
CA SER A 45 20.15 -19.61 15.37
C SER A 45 20.58 -19.83 13.91
N THR A 46 20.54 -21.05 13.40
CA THR A 46 20.95 -21.36 12.01
C THR A 46 19.74 -21.56 11.11
N GLY A 47 19.83 -21.16 9.83
CA GLY A 47 18.81 -21.45 8.82
C GLY A 47 17.64 -20.45 8.76
N GLU A 48 17.54 -19.53 9.72
CA GLU A 48 16.47 -18.51 9.75
C GLU A 48 17.07 -17.10 9.59
N PRO A 49 16.92 -16.46 8.41
CA PRO A 49 17.46 -15.13 8.16
C PRO A 49 16.57 -14.00 8.70
N GLU A 50 15.35 -14.32 9.15
CA GLU A 50 14.33 -13.42 9.68
C GLU A 50 13.73 -14.03 10.95
N LEU A 51 13.81 -13.32 12.07
CA LEU A 51 13.26 -13.76 13.34
C LEU A 51 12.60 -12.60 14.07
N ALA A 52 11.61 -12.91 14.91
CA ALA A 52 11.00 -11.97 15.83
C ALA A 52 11.00 -12.55 17.26
N VAL A 53 11.29 -11.72 18.25
CA VAL A 53 11.07 -12.01 19.67
C VAL A 53 9.72 -11.46 20.06
N ILE A 54 8.79 -12.33 20.44
CA ILE A 54 7.41 -11.98 20.80
C ILE A 54 7.09 -12.65 22.14
N GLY A 55 6.88 -11.86 23.20
CA GLY A 55 6.69 -12.34 24.57
C GLY A 55 7.85 -13.21 25.05
N GLY A 56 9.10 -12.85 24.71
CA GLY A 56 10.30 -13.63 25.05
C GLY A 56 10.50 -14.93 24.26
N ARG A 57 9.62 -15.21 23.27
CA ARG A 57 9.72 -16.38 22.39
C ARG A 57 10.32 -15.98 21.05
N VAL A 58 11.32 -16.75 20.60
CA VAL A 58 11.86 -16.58 19.24
C VAL A 58 10.93 -17.25 18.25
N THR A 59 10.51 -16.51 17.23
CA THR A 59 9.59 -16.94 16.19
C THR A 59 10.19 -16.64 14.82
N ALA A 60 9.82 -17.42 13.80
CA ALA A 60 10.23 -17.20 12.41
C ALA A 60 8.96 -17.03 11.54
N PRO A 61 8.91 -16.06 10.62
CA PRO A 61 7.76 -15.87 9.76
C PRO A 61 7.65 -17.03 8.76
N ARG A 62 6.41 -17.39 8.43
CA ARG A 62 6.09 -18.38 7.40
C ARG A 62 4.95 -17.88 6.55
N LEU A 63 5.09 -18.02 5.23
CA LEU A 63 3.99 -17.84 4.31
C LEU A 63 3.16 -19.13 4.29
N VAL A 64 1.88 -19.01 4.63
CA VAL A 64 0.93 -20.13 4.63
C VAL A 64 -0.17 -19.88 3.61
N ARG A 65 -0.78 -20.94 3.10
CA ARG A 65 -1.97 -20.82 2.24
C ARG A 65 -3.18 -20.52 3.12
N VAL A 66 -3.97 -19.54 2.71
CA VAL A 66 -5.28 -19.20 3.31
C VAL A 66 -6.34 -19.48 2.25
N SER A 67 -7.44 -20.15 2.62
CA SER A 67 -8.51 -20.42 1.66
C SER A 67 -9.48 -19.24 1.61
N ALA A 68 -10.15 -19.06 0.46
CA ALA A 68 -11.20 -18.05 0.35
C ALA A 68 -12.41 -18.32 1.27
N ALA A 69 -12.59 -19.56 1.73
CA ALA A 69 -13.60 -19.92 2.71
C ALA A 69 -13.23 -19.42 4.13
N ASP A 70 -11.94 -19.18 4.40
CA ASP A 70 -11.45 -18.60 5.65
C ASP A 70 -11.50 -17.06 5.64
N ALA A 71 -11.81 -16.45 4.49
CA ALA A 71 -11.94 -15.02 4.37
C ALA A 71 -13.21 -14.53 5.10
N SER A 72 -13.02 -13.53 5.95
CA SER A 72 -14.06 -12.81 6.71
C SER A 72 -15.24 -12.34 5.84
N GLU A 73 -16.36 -12.01 6.50
CA GLU A 73 -17.56 -11.41 5.92
C GLU A 73 -17.27 -10.42 4.79
N ARG A 74 -18.05 -10.52 3.71
CA ARG A 74 -17.95 -9.61 2.57
C ARG A 74 -18.16 -8.18 3.04
N VAL A 75 -17.19 -7.31 2.77
CA VAL A 75 -17.33 -5.88 2.98
C VAL A 75 -18.40 -5.36 2.03
N VAL A 76 -19.47 -4.78 2.58
CA VAL A 76 -20.53 -4.13 1.81
C VAL A 76 -20.20 -2.64 1.76
N LEU A 77 -20.03 -2.11 0.55
CA LEU A 77 -19.82 -0.68 0.32
C LEU A 77 -21.17 0.03 0.27
N ASP A 78 -21.29 1.15 0.99
CA ASP A 78 -22.47 2.01 0.96
C ASP A 78 -22.51 2.77 -0.38
N PRO A 79 -23.48 2.48 -1.28
CA PRO A 79 -23.51 3.05 -2.62
C PRO A 79 -23.71 4.57 -2.63
N GLU A 80 -24.28 5.13 -1.55
CA GLU A 80 -24.55 6.57 -1.41
C GLU A 80 -23.35 7.35 -0.87
N ARG A 81 -22.25 6.65 -0.51
CA ARG A 81 -21.01 7.28 -0.04
C ARG A 81 -19.95 7.34 -1.12
N THR A 82 -19.16 8.39 -1.08
CA THR A 82 -18.07 8.60 -2.03
C THR A 82 -16.92 7.65 -1.75
N VAL A 83 -16.41 7.02 -2.80
CA VAL A 83 -15.17 6.25 -2.78
C VAL A 83 -14.03 7.09 -3.35
N LEU A 84 -12.97 7.26 -2.56
CA LEU A 84 -11.74 7.93 -2.98
C LEU A 84 -10.71 6.89 -3.43
N VAL A 85 -10.19 7.02 -4.65
CA VAL A 85 -9.14 6.14 -5.19
C VAL A 85 -7.89 6.96 -5.50
N THR A 86 -6.83 6.80 -4.71
CA THR A 86 -5.54 7.44 -5.00
C THR A 86 -4.77 6.64 -6.04
N GLY A 87 -4.09 7.33 -6.98
CA GLY A 87 -3.56 6.67 -8.17
C GLY A 87 -4.68 6.13 -9.08
N GLY A 88 -5.91 6.66 -8.95
CA GLY A 88 -7.10 6.13 -9.61
C GLY A 88 -7.09 6.23 -11.13
N THR A 89 -6.24 7.08 -11.70
CA THR A 89 -6.05 7.17 -13.16
C THR A 89 -4.99 6.22 -13.71
N GLY A 90 -4.25 5.52 -12.85
CA GLY A 90 -3.29 4.47 -13.25
C GLY A 90 -4.01 3.19 -13.69
N GLU A 91 -3.28 2.26 -14.32
CA GLU A 91 -3.83 1.01 -14.87
C GLU A 91 -4.67 0.22 -13.84
N LEU A 92 -4.07 -0.13 -12.70
CA LEU A 92 -4.79 -0.82 -11.61
C LEU A 92 -5.92 0.01 -11.00
N GLY A 93 -5.74 1.33 -10.94
CA GLY A 93 -6.76 2.26 -10.41
C GLY A 93 -8.03 2.25 -11.25
N ARG A 94 -7.88 2.23 -12.58
CA ARG A 94 -8.98 2.16 -13.54
C ARG A 94 -9.73 0.83 -13.45
N GLU A 95 -9.00 -0.28 -13.47
CA GLU A 95 -9.58 -1.62 -13.36
C GLU A 95 -10.32 -1.80 -12.03
N LEU A 96 -9.72 -1.33 -10.91
CA LEU A 96 -10.39 -1.37 -9.62
C LEU A 96 -11.64 -0.50 -9.60
N ALA A 97 -11.59 0.73 -10.11
CA ALA A 97 -12.74 1.62 -10.15
C ALA A 97 -13.90 1.00 -10.93
N GLU A 98 -13.64 0.40 -12.09
CA GLU A 98 -14.64 -0.31 -12.88
C GLU A 98 -15.21 -1.52 -12.14
N HIS A 99 -14.35 -2.28 -11.46
CA HIS A 99 -14.77 -3.41 -10.63
C HIS A 99 -15.68 -2.98 -9.48
N LEU A 100 -15.35 -1.87 -8.81
CA LEU A 100 -16.13 -1.31 -7.71
C LEU A 100 -17.53 -0.87 -8.17
N VAL A 101 -17.62 -0.23 -9.33
CA VAL A 101 -18.92 0.15 -9.92
C VAL A 101 -19.74 -1.09 -10.28
N ARG A 102 -19.16 -2.01 -11.07
CA ARG A 102 -19.91 -3.16 -11.62
C ARG A 102 -20.31 -4.21 -10.59
N HIS A 103 -19.45 -4.46 -9.61
CA HIS A 103 -19.60 -5.61 -8.71
C HIS A 103 -19.89 -5.24 -7.26
N HIS A 104 -19.59 -4.00 -6.86
CA HIS A 104 -19.80 -3.52 -5.49
C HIS A 104 -20.81 -2.37 -5.41
N GLY A 105 -21.42 -1.96 -6.52
CA GLY A 105 -22.50 -0.98 -6.55
C GLY A 105 -22.07 0.45 -6.22
N VAL A 106 -20.77 0.75 -6.28
CA VAL A 106 -20.24 2.09 -6.03
C VAL A 106 -20.77 3.06 -7.09
N ARG A 107 -21.37 4.18 -6.66
CA ARG A 107 -21.97 5.18 -7.56
C ARG A 107 -21.20 6.48 -7.63
N HIS A 108 -20.51 6.84 -6.56
CA HIS A 108 -19.80 8.11 -6.41
C HIS A 108 -18.31 7.88 -6.25
N LEU A 109 -17.52 8.29 -7.24
CA LEU A 109 -16.07 8.11 -7.25
C LEU A 109 -15.33 9.44 -7.36
N VAL A 110 -14.28 9.58 -6.57
CA VAL A 110 -13.24 10.60 -6.76
C VAL A 110 -11.92 9.87 -6.99
N LEU A 111 -11.33 10.06 -8.17
CA LEU A 111 -10.04 9.50 -8.54
C LEU A 111 -8.98 10.58 -8.42
N THR A 112 -7.88 10.33 -7.72
CA THR A 112 -6.77 11.29 -7.64
C THR A 112 -5.54 10.79 -8.36
N SER A 113 -4.84 11.72 -8.99
CA SER A 113 -3.47 11.55 -9.48
C SER A 113 -2.81 12.92 -9.62
N ARG A 114 -1.49 12.98 -9.70
CA ARG A 114 -0.77 14.27 -9.84
C ARG A 114 -1.19 15.05 -11.11
N GLN A 115 -1.58 14.34 -12.16
CA GLN A 115 -2.00 14.95 -13.42
C GLN A 115 -3.50 15.26 -13.47
N GLY A 116 -4.31 14.64 -12.61
CA GLY A 116 -5.77 14.86 -12.56
C GLY A 116 -6.43 14.67 -13.93
N GLU A 117 -7.35 15.59 -14.28
CA GLU A 117 -8.04 15.60 -15.58
C GLU A 117 -7.10 15.79 -16.78
N ALA A 118 -5.89 16.32 -16.55
CA ALA A 118 -4.88 16.47 -17.60
C ALA A 118 -4.14 15.15 -17.90
N ALA A 119 -4.39 14.07 -17.16
CA ALA A 119 -3.79 12.77 -17.43
C ALA A 119 -4.27 12.21 -18.79
N PRO A 120 -3.39 11.61 -19.61
CA PRO A 120 -3.80 10.94 -20.84
C PRO A 120 -4.89 9.88 -20.58
N GLY A 121 -6.01 10.01 -21.28
CA GLY A 121 -7.15 9.09 -21.15
C GLY A 121 -8.05 9.32 -19.92
N ALA A 122 -7.90 10.43 -19.18
CA ALA A 122 -8.76 10.76 -18.03
C ALA A 122 -10.25 10.89 -18.43
N ALA A 123 -10.54 11.56 -19.55
CA ALA A 123 -11.91 11.69 -20.06
C ALA A 123 -12.54 10.33 -20.43
N ASP A 124 -11.74 9.41 -20.98
CA ASP A 124 -12.18 8.05 -21.31
C ASP A 124 -12.49 7.25 -20.04
N VAL A 125 -11.71 7.43 -18.96
CA VAL A 125 -11.99 6.82 -17.64
C VAL A 125 -13.34 7.27 -17.11
N CYS A 126 -13.59 8.58 -17.07
CA CYS A 126 -14.88 9.11 -16.61
C CYS A 126 -16.04 8.52 -17.42
N SER A 127 -15.92 8.54 -18.74
CA SER A 127 -16.97 8.04 -19.65
C SER A 127 -17.22 6.54 -19.45
N ALA A 128 -16.16 5.74 -19.30
CA ALA A 128 -16.27 4.29 -19.08
C ALA A 128 -16.92 3.96 -17.74
N LEU A 129 -16.58 4.68 -16.66
CA LEU A 129 -17.15 4.47 -15.34
C LEU A 129 -18.63 4.89 -15.27
N VAL A 130 -19.01 5.99 -15.91
CA VAL A 130 -20.41 6.39 -16.05
C VAL A 130 -21.19 5.35 -16.86
N ALA A 131 -20.64 4.88 -17.98
CA ALA A 131 -21.25 3.79 -18.76
C ALA A 131 -21.36 2.47 -17.99
N ALA A 132 -20.46 2.23 -17.02
CA ALA A 132 -20.50 1.08 -16.14
C ALA A 132 -21.55 1.20 -15.01
N GLY A 133 -22.11 2.39 -14.77
CA GLY A 133 -23.16 2.63 -13.78
C GLY A 133 -22.81 3.63 -12.66
N ALA A 134 -21.66 4.33 -12.75
CA ALA A 134 -21.35 5.41 -11.81
C ALA A 134 -22.26 6.62 -12.08
N GLU A 135 -22.83 7.19 -11.02
CA GLU A 135 -23.65 8.41 -11.10
C GLU A 135 -22.80 9.68 -11.10
N SER A 136 -21.66 9.65 -10.40
CA SER A 136 -20.71 10.78 -10.40
C SER A 136 -19.27 10.29 -10.36
N VAL A 137 -18.46 10.81 -11.27
CA VAL A 137 -17.01 10.54 -11.31
C VAL A 137 -16.30 11.88 -11.42
N ARG A 138 -15.35 12.13 -10.51
CA ARG A 138 -14.45 13.28 -10.59
C ARG A 138 -13.01 12.81 -10.58
N ILE A 139 -12.18 13.49 -11.37
CA ILE A 139 -10.75 13.26 -11.39
C ILE A 139 -10.09 14.53 -10.87
N GLU A 140 -9.41 14.43 -9.73
CA GLU A 140 -8.81 15.59 -9.07
C GLU A 140 -7.28 15.51 -9.21
N ALA A 141 -6.66 16.63 -9.60
CA ALA A 141 -5.21 16.75 -9.59
C ALA A 141 -4.74 16.87 -8.13
N CYS A 142 -4.07 15.82 -7.63
CA CYS A 142 -3.62 15.77 -6.25
C CYS A 142 -2.39 14.86 -6.10
N ASP A 143 -1.36 15.38 -5.45
CA ASP A 143 -0.27 14.59 -4.88
C ASP A 143 -0.71 14.06 -3.52
N VAL A 144 -0.71 12.73 -3.36
CA VAL A 144 -1.13 12.07 -2.12
C VAL A 144 -0.16 12.30 -0.97
N ALA A 145 1.10 12.62 -1.27
CA ALA A 145 2.11 12.96 -0.26
C ALA A 145 1.93 14.40 0.27
N ASP A 146 1.11 15.22 -0.40
CA ASP A 146 0.81 16.59 0.02
C ASP A 146 -0.47 16.62 0.88
N ARG A 147 -0.28 16.94 2.17
CA ARG A 147 -1.35 16.98 3.16
C ARG A 147 -2.42 18.02 2.84
N GLU A 148 -2.05 19.16 2.29
CA GLU A 148 -3.00 20.26 2.01
C GLU A 148 -3.84 19.93 0.77
N GLN A 149 -3.23 19.31 -0.25
CA GLN A 149 -3.96 18.84 -1.43
C GLN A 149 -4.96 17.74 -1.06
N ILE A 150 -4.56 16.76 -0.25
CA ILE A 150 -5.50 15.72 0.23
C ILE A 150 -6.61 16.32 1.09
N ALA A 151 -6.31 17.26 1.98
CA ALA A 151 -7.33 17.94 2.76
C ALA A 151 -8.35 18.66 1.85
N THR A 152 -7.87 19.30 0.78
CA THR A 152 -8.74 19.96 -0.21
C THR A 152 -9.66 18.96 -0.91
N VAL A 153 -9.13 17.82 -1.37
CA VAL A 153 -9.94 16.76 -2.01
C VAL A 153 -10.97 16.20 -1.04
N VAL A 154 -10.57 15.88 0.20
CA VAL A 154 -11.46 15.29 1.22
C VAL A 154 -12.57 16.27 1.61
N ASN A 155 -12.25 17.55 1.80
CA ASN A 155 -13.25 18.58 2.10
C ASN A 155 -14.17 18.86 0.89
N GLY A 156 -13.69 18.61 -0.33
CA GLY A 156 -14.41 18.81 -1.58
C GLY A 156 -15.18 17.59 -2.11
N LEU A 157 -15.36 16.51 -1.34
CA LEU A 157 -15.97 15.25 -1.83
C LEU A 157 -17.45 15.38 -2.25
N GLY A 158 -18.16 16.43 -1.82
CA GLY A 158 -19.58 16.65 -2.18
C GLY A 158 -20.56 15.67 -1.53
N GLY A 159 -20.07 14.76 -0.69
CA GLY A 159 -20.83 13.73 0.02
C GLY A 159 -19.98 13.12 1.14
N ALA A 160 -20.55 12.18 1.91
CA ALA A 160 -19.82 11.51 2.97
C ALA A 160 -18.82 10.50 2.40
N LEU A 161 -17.57 10.54 2.88
CA LEU A 161 -16.56 9.54 2.52
C LEU A 161 -16.96 8.16 3.07
N GLY A 162 -17.00 7.15 2.20
CA GLY A 162 -17.30 5.77 2.56
C GLY A 162 -16.08 4.88 2.63
N SER A 163 -15.17 4.99 1.65
CA SER A 163 -13.99 4.13 1.56
C SER A 163 -12.86 4.81 0.81
N VAL A 164 -11.63 4.42 1.12
CA VAL A 164 -10.41 4.88 0.45
C VAL A 164 -9.66 3.66 -0.08
N PHE A 165 -9.32 3.68 -1.36
CA PHE A 165 -8.43 2.71 -1.99
C PHE A 165 -7.14 3.43 -2.38
N HIS A 166 -6.02 3.00 -1.80
CA HIS A 166 -4.73 3.68 -1.98
C HIS A 166 -3.81 2.91 -2.95
N LEU A 167 -3.82 3.33 -4.22
CA LEU A 167 -3.06 2.72 -5.32
C LEU A 167 -1.98 3.66 -5.88
N ALA A 168 -1.82 4.85 -5.29
CA ALA A 168 -0.70 5.72 -5.61
C ALA A 168 0.63 5.00 -5.30
N ALA A 169 1.44 4.83 -6.34
CA ALA A 169 2.76 4.24 -6.24
C ALA A 169 3.60 4.72 -7.44
N VAL A 170 4.91 4.83 -7.22
CA VAL A 170 5.88 5.06 -8.28
C VAL A 170 7.01 4.06 -8.08
N LEU A 171 7.50 3.49 -9.17
CA LEU A 171 8.66 2.60 -9.16
C LEU A 171 9.88 3.37 -9.64
N ASP A 172 11.04 3.05 -9.06
CA ASP A 172 12.33 3.55 -9.52
C ASP A 172 13.42 2.51 -9.26
N ASP A 173 13.35 1.45 -10.06
CA ASP A 173 14.12 0.23 -9.87
C ASP A 173 15.63 0.48 -10.00
N GLY A 174 16.39 -0.26 -9.22
CA GLY A 174 17.85 -0.21 -9.22
C GLY A 174 18.41 -1.11 -8.12
N LEU A 175 19.62 -1.61 -8.37
CA LEU A 175 20.40 -2.34 -7.36
C LEU A 175 20.62 -1.46 -6.12
N LEU A 176 20.70 -2.07 -4.94
CA LEU A 176 20.89 -1.36 -3.68
C LEU A 176 22.11 -0.45 -3.69
N ALA A 177 23.22 -0.88 -4.29
CA ALA A 177 24.43 -0.06 -4.42
C ALA A 177 24.22 1.23 -5.24
N GLY A 178 23.21 1.27 -6.12
CA GLY A 178 22.85 2.42 -6.95
C GLY A 178 21.70 3.26 -6.40
N GLN A 179 21.11 2.87 -5.26
CA GLN A 179 20.03 3.65 -4.65
C GLN A 179 20.57 4.84 -3.86
N SER A 180 19.77 5.90 -3.76
CA SER A 180 20.05 7.09 -2.96
C SER A 180 18.86 7.43 -2.05
N ALA A 181 19.09 8.26 -1.04
CA ALA A 181 18.03 8.70 -0.13
C ALA A 181 16.89 9.40 -0.89
N GLU A 182 17.20 10.16 -1.93
CA GLU A 182 16.23 10.87 -2.77
C GLU A 182 15.41 9.89 -3.63
N ARG A 183 16.03 8.82 -4.13
CA ARG A 183 15.33 7.75 -4.86
C ARG A 183 14.37 7.01 -3.94
N PHE A 184 14.80 6.67 -2.72
CA PHE A 184 13.95 6.07 -1.69
C PHE A 184 12.79 6.99 -1.30
N ALA A 185 13.07 8.26 -1.00
CA ALA A 185 12.04 9.22 -0.63
C ALA A 185 10.98 9.36 -1.73
N ARG A 186 11.38 9.37 -3.01
CA ARG A 186 10.46 9.45 -4.15
C ARG A 186 9.49 8.27 -4.25
N VAL A 187 9.94 7.04 -4.01
CA VAL A 187 9.08 5.84 -4.10
C VAL A 187 8.26 5.60 -2.84
N LEU A 188 8.77 6.00 -1.67
CA LEU A 188 8.06 5.90 -0.40
C LEU A 188 7.01 6.98 -0.22
N ALA A 189 7.28 8.23 -0.63
CA ALA A 189 6.38 9.36 -0.41
C ALA A 189 4.91 9.11 -0.83
N PRO A 190 4.60 8.55 -2.01
CA PRO A 190 3.22 8.32 -2.39
C PRO A 190 2.57 7.09 -1.73
N LYS A 191 3.32 6.24 -1.01
CA LYS A 191 2.85 4.92 -0.51
C LYS A 191 2.90 4.77 1.02
N ALA A 192 3.79 5.51 1.69
CA ALA A 192 4.10 5.41 3.11
C ALA A 192 3.30 6.40 3.96
#